data_AF-A0AAW8J7G8-F1
#
_entry.id   AF-A0AAW8J7G8-F1
#
_cell.length_a   1.000
_cell.length_b   1.000
_cell.length_c   1.000
_cell.angle_alpha   90.00
_cell.angle_beta   90.00
_cell.angle_gamma   90.00
#
_symmetry.space_group_name_H-M   'P 1'
#
loop_
_entity.id
_entity.type
_entity.pdbx_description
1 polymer ?
#
loop_
_entity_poly.entity_id
_entity_poly.type
_entity_poly.pdbx_seq_one_letter_code
_entity_poly.pdbx_strand_id
1 'polypeptide(L)' 'MKYSDYHDYELLIKDLNVNLICNFFIFSDDEDVLIFKSNLELIMKNIYDVIALSPIIYIFNECMIIHPLFPTYTIRVGVK' A
#
# COMPACT_ATOMS: atom_id res chain seq x y z
N MET A 1 -10.27 -3.40 14.07
CA MET A 1 -10.04 -3.05 12.66
C MET A 1 -10.14 -4.33 11.86
N LYS A 2 -10.99 -4.40 10.84
CA LYS A 2 -11.05 -5.58 9.95
C LYS A 2 -9.89 -5.48 8.96
N TYR A 3 -9.24 -6.61 8.69
CA TYR A 3 -8.20 -6.70 7.66
C TYR A 3 -8.51 -7.80 6.67
N SER A 4 -7.98 -7.64 5.46
CA SER A 4 -8.00 -8.63 4.39
C SER A 4 -6.61 -8.76 3.80
N ASP A 5 -6.22 -9.98 3.46
CA ASP A 5 -4.93 -10.27 2.82
C ASP A 5 -5.16 -10.59 1.34
N TYR A 6 -4.32 -10.02 0.48
CA TYR A 6 -4.38 -10.15 -0.98
C TYR A 6 -3.06 -10.69 -1.49
N HIS A 7 -3.08 -11.79 -2.23
CA HIS A 7 -1.87 -12.37 -2.83
C HIS A 7 -1.50 -11.75 -4.19
N ASP A 8 -2.35 -10.86 -4.70
CA ASP A 8 -2.20 -10.16 -5.97
C ASP A 8 -2.79 -8.75 -5.83
N TYR A 9 -2.01 -7.72 -6.18
CA TYR A 9 -2.45 -6.33 -6.13
C TYR A 9 -3.57 -6.04 -7.13
N GLU A 10 -3.69 -6.81 -8.22
CA GLU A 10 -4.81 -6.67 -9.15
C GLU A 10 -6.14 -7.06 -8.51
N LEU A 11 -6.14 -8.08 -7.65
CA LEU A 11 -7.31 -8.46 -6.86
C LEU A 11 -7.68 -7.35 -5.89
N LEU A 12 -6.68 -6.72 -5.26
CA LEU A 12 -6.89 -5.58 -4.38
C LEU A 12 -7.56 -4.41 -5.10
N ILE A 13 -7.06 -4.04 -6.30
CA ILE A 13 -7.65 -2.96 -7.10
C ILE A 13 -9.11 -3.27 -7.46
N LYS A 14 -9.39 -4.51 -7.88
CA LYS A 14 -10.75 -4.95 -8.24
C LYS A 14 -11.70 -4.90 -7.05
N ASP A 15 -11.29 -5.41 -5.89
CA ASP A 15 -12.11 -5.49 -4.69
C ASP A 15 -12.42 -4.13 -4.08
N LEU A 16 -11.43 -3.24 -4.03
CA LEU A 16 -11.61 -1.96 -3.39
C LEU A 16 -12.49 -0.98 -4.20
N ASN A 17 -12.84 -1.31 -5.45
CA ASN A 17 -13.73 -0.54 -6.33
C ASN A 17 -13.42 0.97 -6.30
N VAL A 18 -12.13 1.31 -6.17
CA VAL A 18 -11.71 2.59 -5.59
C VAL A 18 -12.01 3.69 -6.58
N ASN A 19 -12.67 4.74 -6.10
CA ASN A 19 -12.48 6.04 -6.70
C ASN A 19 -11.02 6.45 -6.44
N LEU A 20 -10.12 6.07 -7.36
CA LEU A 20 -8.64 6.12 -7.30
C LEU A 20 -8.04 7.52 -7.05
N ILE A 21 -8.89 8.52 -6.83
CA ILE A 21 -8.55 9.93 -6.61
C ILE A 21 -8.04 10.17 -5.18
N CYS A 22 -8.23 9.20 -4.27
CA CYS A 22 -7.70 9.32 -2.92
C CYS A 22 -6.18 9.18 -2.89
N ASN A 23 -5.61 10.10 -2.12
CA ASN A 23 -4.20 10.35 -2.00
C ASN A 23 -3.66 9.58 -0.79
N PHE A 24 -2.54 8.89 -0.95
CA PHE A 24 -1.91 8.04 0.07
C PHE A 24 -0.51 8.52 0.38
N PHE A 25 -0.14 8.44 1.65
CA PHE A 25 1.24 8.59 2.10
C PHE A 25 1.92 7.23 2.07
N ILE A 26 3.20 7.24 1.69
CA ILE A 26 4.09 6.09 1.77
C ILE A 26 5.11 6.43 2.86
N PHE A 27 5.16 5.62 3.90
CA PHE A 27 6.14 5.67 4.97
C PHE A 27 6.94 4.37 4.96
N SER A 28 8.26 4.50 5.00
CA SER A 28 9.21 3.41 5.06
C SER A 28 9.87 3.42 6.44
N ASP A 29 10.10 2.26 7.04
CA ASP A 29 10.91 2.14 8.25
C ASP A 29 12.41 2.19 7.88
N ASP A 30 12.80 3.32 7.28
CA ASP A 30 14.16 3.61 6.81
C ASP A 30 14.36 5.14 6.88
N GLU A 31 15.39 5.58 7.60
CA GLU A 31 15.68 7.01 7.83
C GLU A 31 16.14 7.74 6.56
N ASP A 32 16.70 7.01 5.59
CA ASP A 32 17.17 7.56 4.31
C ASP A 32 16.02 7.74 3.30
N VAL A 33 14.85 7.14 3.57
CA VAL A 33 13.67 7.21 2.71
C VAL A 33 12.67 8.24 3.24
N LEU A 34 12.58 9.38 2.55
CA LEU A 34 11.60 10.41 2.88
C LEU A 34 10.16 9.92 2.72
N ILE A 35 9.26 10.44 3.54
CA ILE A 35 7.82 10.27 3.35
C ILE A 35 7.40 10.99 2.08
N PHE A 36 6.68 10.28 1.20
CA PHE A 36 6.11 10.87 -0.01
C PHE A 36 4.64 10.49 -0.17
N LYS A 37 3.99 11.11 -1.15
CA LYS A 37 2.55 11.01 -1.38
C LYS A 37 2.26 10.74 -2.84
N SER A 38 1.31 9.87 -3.12
CA SER A 38 0.84 9.56 -4.47
C SER A 38 -0.62 9.10 -4.47
N ASN A 39 -1.25 9.00 -5.64
CA ASN A 39 -2.57 8.38 -5.74
C ASN A 39 -2.45 6.85 -5.72
N LEU A 40 -3.51 6.17 -5.25
CA LEU A 40 -3.45 4.71 -5.07
C LEU A 40 -3.21 3.95 -6.38
N GLU A 41 -3.76 4.42 -7.50
CA GLU A 41 -3.57 3.78 -8.80
C GLU A 41 -2.10 3.70 -9.19
N LEU A 42 -1.39 4.83 -9.07
CA LEU A 42 0.00 4.94 -9.43
C LEU A 42 0.89 4.12 -8.49
N ILE A 43 0.55 4.07 -7.20
CA ILE A 43 1.24 3.22 -6.22
C ILE A 43 1.06 1.75 -6.59
N MET A 44 -0.18 1.29 -6.84
CA MET A 44 -0.44 -0.12 -7.14
C MET A 44 0.18 -0.56 -8.47
N LYS A 45 0.14 0.29 -9.50
CA LYS A 45 0.80 0.02 -10.79
C LYS A 45 2.32 -0.11 -10.69
N ASN A 46 2.94 0.54 -9.71
CA ASN A 46 4.38 0.53 -9.47
C ASN A 46 4.69 -0.09 -8.09
N ILE A 47 3.89 -1.05 -7.65
CA ILE A 47 3.97 -1.56 -6.27
C ILE A 47 5.34 -2.18 -5.98
N TYR A 48 5.98 -2.81 -6.96
CA TYR A 48 7.31 -3.39 -6.80
C TYR A 48 8.39 -2.33 -6.55
N ASP A 49 8.31 -1.18 -7.21
CA ASP A 49 9.23 -0.06 -6.97
C ASP A 49 9.02 0.53 -5.57
N VAL A 50 7.75 0.58 -5.12
CA VAL A 50 7.41 1.05 -3.79
C VAL A 50 7.92 0.09 -2.72
N ILE A 51 7.62 -1.22 -2.82
CA ILE A 51 8.01 -2.20 -1.80
C ILE A 51 9.52 -2.46 -1.75
N ALA A 52 10.26 -2.12 -2.80
CA ALA A 52 11.71 -2.22 -2.83
C ALA A 52 12.41 -1.16 -1.97
N LEU A 53 11.70 -0.11 -1.53
CA LEU A 53 12.29 0.96 -0.70
C LEU A 53 12.72 0.45 0.69
N SER A 54 11.98 -0.48 1.27
CA SER A 54 12.29 -1.09 2.57
C SER A 54 11.46 -2.36 2.79
N PRO A 55 11.95 -3.34 3.57
CA PRO A 55 11.14 -4.50 3.99
C PRO A 55 9.87 -4.11 4.78
N ILE A 56 9.85 -2.94 5.42
CA ILE A 56 8.74 -2.47 6.24
C ILE A 56 8.21 -1.15 5.65
N ILE A 57 7.07 -1.24 4.98
CA ILE A 57 6.40 -0.09 4.35
C ILE A 57 4.95 -0.02 4.78
N TYR A 58 4.48 1.20 4.98
CA TYR A 58 3.10 1.54 5.25
C TYR A 58 2.60 2.52 4.19
N ILE A 59 1.54 2.13 3.49
CA ILE A 59 0.85 2.95 2.50
C ILE A 59 -0.52 3.29 3.10
N PHE A 60 -0.79 4.55 3.44
CA PHE A 60 -1.95 4.87 4.26
C PHE A 60 -2.59 6.22 3.95
N ASN A 61 -3.85 6.35 4.37
CA ASN A 61 -4.57 7.60 4.46
C ASN A 61 -5.50 7.56 5.70
N GLU A 62 -6.45 8.49 5.79
CA GLU A 62 -7.38 8.59 6.93
C GLU A 62 -8.36 7.42 7.06
N CYS A 63 -8.60 6.68 5.98
CA CYS A 63 -9.62 5.63 5.88
C CYS A 63 -9.02 4.22 5.93
N MET A 64 -7.79 4.05 5.44
CA MET A 64 -7.20 2.73 5.27
C MET A 64 -5.67 2.73 5.37
N ILE A 65 -5.16 1.55 5.70
CA ILE A 65 -3.74 1.24 5.74
C ILE A 65 -3.47 -0.02 4.91
N ILE A 66 -2.42 0.02 4.12
CA ILE A 66 -1.95 -1.04 3.24
C ILE A 66 -0.52 -1.35 3.67
N HIS A 67 -0.25 -2.62 3.96
CA HIS A 67 1.04 -3.08 4.44
C HIS A 67 1.47 -4.32 3.63
N PRO A 68 2.51 -4.19 2.79
CA PRO A 68 3.14 -5.35 2.14
C PRO A 68 3.77 -6.27 3.19
N LEU A 69 3.48 -7.57 3.11
CA LEU A 69 3.96 -8.59 4.04
C LEU A 69 5.25 -9.23 3.53
N PHE A 70 6.35 -8.48 3.57
CA PHE A 70 7.68 -9.00 3.28
C PHE A 70 7.98 -10.25 4.14
N PRO A 71 8.63 -11.30 3.60
CA PRO A 71 9.24 -11.42 2.26
C PRO A 71 8.28 -11.95 1.18
N THR A 72 6.97 -11.96 1.45
CA THR A 72 5.96 -12.37 0.47
C THR A 72 5.47 -11.18 -0.35
N TYR A 73 4.78 -11.47 -1.45
CA TYR A 73 4.05 -10.47 -2.22
C TYR A 73 2.61 -10.25 -1.71
N THR A 74 2.28 -10.79 -0.52
CA THR A 74 0.96 -10.59 0.07
C THR A 74 0.82 -9.16 0.56
N ILE A 75 -0.31 -8.53 0.29
CA ILE A 75 -0.66 -7.19 0.72
C ILE A 75 -1.77 -7.29 1.75
N ARG A 76 -1.54 -6.78 2.94
CA ARG A 76 -2.56 -6.65 3.98
C ARG A 76 -3.22 -5.29 3.89
N VAL A 77 -4.55 -5.27 3.91
CA VAL A 77 -5.34 -4.03 3.90
C VAL A 77 -6.22 -3.97 5.13
N GLY A 78 -6.00 -2.96 5.96
CA GLY A 78 -6.85 -2.60 7.07
C GLY A 78 -7.74 -1.42 6.70
N VAL A 79 -9.05 -1.55 6.94
CA VAL A 79 -10.02 -0.47 6.79
C VAL A 79 -10.49 -0.04 8.17
N LYS A 80 -10.57 1.28 8.39
CA LYS A 80 -11.03 1.88 9.65
C LYS A 80 -12.49 1.55 9.94
#